data_AF-A0A9E3YJD7-F1
#
_entry.id   AF-A0A9E3YJD7-F1
#
_cell.length_a   1.000
_cell.length_b   1.000
_cell.length_c   1.000
_cell.angle_alpha   90.00
_cell.angle_beta   90.00
_cell.angle_gamma   90.00
#
_symmetry.space_group_name_H-M   'P 1'
#
loop_
_entity.id
_entity.type
_entity.pdbx_description
1 polymer ?
#
loop_
_entity_poly.entity_id
_entity_poly.type
_entity_poly.pdbx_seq_one_letter_code
_entity_poly.pdbx_strand_id
1 'polypeptide(L)'
;MECPGGSQVEISVCLGDTLDRVDQAIVVALGYAQASASDLDETTGREDALPAIDAAQAAWSAYRDAQCEAVGAGFGGGSGTTIAIRACRIALGRARVDALLAMAH
;
A
#
# COMPACT_ATOMS: atom_id res chain seq x y z
N MET A 1 4.51 19.23 2.35
CA MET A 1 3.60 18.44 3.20
C MET A 1 2.24 18.49 2.52
N GLU A 2 1.68 17.33 2.15
CA GLU A 2 0.51 17.23 1.27
C GLU A 2 -0.84 17.50 1.95
N CYS A 3 -0.90 17.35 3.28
CA CYS A 3 -2.09 17.63 4.07
C CYS A 3 -1.96 19.00 4.74
N PRO A 4 -2.65 20.05 4.24
CA PRO A 4 -2.75 21.32 4.95
C PRO A 4 -3.70 21.17 6.15
N GLY A 5 -3.36 21.79 7.27
CA GLY A 5 -4.22 21.83 8.46
C GLY A 5 -3.58 22.65 9.59
N GLY A 6 -4.39 23.42 10.32
CA GLY A 6 -3.95 24.19 11.49
C GLY A 6 -4.02 23.39 12.79
N SER A 7 -4.66 22.21 12.78
CA SER A 7 -4.82 21.34 13.93
C SER A 7 -4.50 19.87 13.63
N GLN A 8 -4.20 19.10 14.68
CA GLN A 8 -3.94 17.66 14.57
C GLN A 8 -5.17 16.87 14.08
N VAL A 9 -6.39 17.40 14.28
CA VAL A 9 -7.64 16.77 13.81
C VAL A 9 -7.75 16.87 12.29
N GLU A 10 -7.52 18.06 11.72
CA GLU A 10 -7.57 18.27 10.27
C GLU A 10 -6.51 17.45 9.54
N ILE A 11 -5.30 17.38 10.10
CA ILE A 11 -4.21 16.55 9.58
C ILE A 11 -4.62 15.06 9.62
N SER A 12 -5.22 14.61 10.71
CA SER A 12 -5.68 13.22 10.86
C SER A 12 -6.74 12.86 9.81
N VAL A 13 -7.72 13.74 9.55
CA VAL A 13 -8.77 13.52 8.54
C VAL A 13 -8.18 13.47 7.13
N CYS A 14 -7.37 14.45 6.74
CA CYS A 14 -6.74 14.46 5.41
C CYS A 14 -5.88 13.21 5.16
N LEU A 15 -5.14 12.75 6.17
CA LEU A 15 -4.37 11.51 6.07
C LEU A 15 -5.26 10.26 5.98
N GLY A 16 -6.44 10.27 6.60
CA GLY A 16 -7.44 9.21 6.44
C GLY A 16 -7.90 9.11 4.98
N ASP A 17 -8.41 10.21 4.42
CA ASP A 17 -8.87 10.25 3.02
C ASP A 17 -7.76 9.91 2.02
N THR A 18 -6.53 10.36 2.31
CA THR A 18 -5.38 10.07 1.46
C THR A 18 -5.01 8.59 1.52
N LEU A 19 -5.04 7.98 2.71
CA LEU A 19 -4.81 6.55 2.87
C LEU A 19 -5.86 5.74 2.11
N ASP A 20 -7.14 6.08 2.23
CA ASP A 20 -8.22 5.36 1.52
C ASP A 20 -8.02 5.40 0.00
N ARG A 21 -7.62 6.55 -0.57
CA ARG A 21 -7.30 6.66 -2.00
C ARG A 21 -6.09 5.82 -2.40
N VAL A 22 -5.06 5.77 -1.55
CA VAL A 22 -3.86 4.94 -1.81
C VAL A 22 -4.21 3.45 -1.72
N ASP A 23 -5.02 3.04 -0.76
CA ASP A 23 -5.49 1.66 -0.64
C ASP A 23 -6.31 1.23 -1.86
N GLN A 24 -7.19 2.10 -2.37
CA GLN A 24 -7.89 1.87 -3.63
C GLN A 24 -6.92 1.77 -4.83
N ALA A 25 -5.91 2.64 -4.90
CA ALA A 25 -4.91 2.60 -5.97
C ALA A 25 -4.10 1.29 -5.95
N ILE A 26 -3.78 0.74 -4.77
CA ILE A 26 -3.12 -0.56 -4.64
C ILE A 26 -4.00 -1.66 -5.23
N VAL A 27 -5.30 -1.68 -4.90
CA VAL A 27 -6.23 -2.70 -5.42
C VAL A 27 -6.31 -2.64 -6.94
N VAL A 28 -6.42 -1.44 -7.52
CA VAL A 28 -6.46 -1.25 -8.97
C VAL A 28 -5.14 -1.70 -9.62
N ALA A 29 -3.99 -1.26 -9.10
CA ALA A 29 -2.68 -1.63 -9.63
C ALA A 29 -2.41 -3.14 -9.51
N LEU A 30 -2.85 -3.77 -8.43
CA LEU A 30 -2.76 -5.22 -8.25
C LEU A 30 -3.58 -5.96 -9.30
N GLY A 31 -4.80 -5.49 -9.59
CA GLY A 31 -5.64 -6.07 -10.65
C GLY A 31 -4.94 -6.06 -12.01
N TYR A 32 -4.25 -4.96 -12.36
CA TYR A 32 -3.45 -4.91 -13.59
C TYR A 32 -2.28 -5.90 -13.57
N ALA A 33 -1.53 -5.98 -12.47
CA ALA A 33 -0.42 -6.90 -12.35
C ALA A 33 -0.86 -8.38 -12.41
N GLN A 34 -1.97 -8.73 -11.74
CA GLN A 34 -2.57 -10.07 -11.78
C GLN A 34 -3.06 -10.41 -13.20
N ALA A 35 -3.66 -9.45 -13.92
CA ALA A 35 -4.09 -9.67 -15.29
C ALA A 35 -2.90 -9.98 -16.22
N SER A 36 -1.82 -9.19 -16.16
CA SER A 36 -0.61 -9.47 -16.95
C SER A 36 0.05 -10.80 -16.58
N ALA A 37 0.05 -11.18 -15.29
CA ALA A 37 0.56 -12.48 -14.87
C ALA A 37 -0.31 -13.65 -15.36
N SER A 38 -1.64 -13.51 -15.33
CA SER A 38 -2.56 -14.50 -15.89
C SER A 38 -2.34 -14.68 -17.38
N ASP A 39 -2.20 -13.59 -18.14
CA ASP A 39 -1.91 -13.63 -19.58
C ASP A 39 -0.58 -14.32 -19.89
N LEU A 40 0.45 -14.08 -19.07
CA LEU A 40 1.74 -14.75 -19.19
C LEU A 40 1.65 -16.25 -18.91
N ASP A 41 0.94 -16.64 -17.84
CA ASP A 41 0.70 -18.04 -17.48
C ASP A 41 -0.03 -18.76 -18.64
N GLU A 42 -1.12 -18.16 -19.16
CA GLU A 42 -1.88 -18.69 -20.29
C GLU A 42 -1.05 -18.81 -21.57
N THR A 43 -0.28 -17.78 -21.92
CA THR A 43 0.53 -17.75 -23.15
C THR A 43 1.68 -18.76 -23.09
N THR A 44 2.27 -18.96 -21.92
CA THR A 44 3.40 -19.88 -21.75
C THR A 44 3.00 -21.30 -21.36
N GLY A 45 1.74 -21.53 -21.01
CA GLY A 45 1.25 -22.79 -20.46
C GLY A 45 1.84 -23.10 -19.07
N ARG A 46 2.17 -22.07 -18.30
CA ARG A 46 2.64 -22.16 -16.92
C ARG A 46 1.54 -21.72 -15.96
N GLU A 47 1.76 -21.92 -14.66
CA GLU A 47 0.79 -21.55 -13.60
C GLU A 47 1.53 -21.01 -12.37
N ASP A 48 2.63 -20.29 -12.58
CA ASP A 48 3.51 -19.82 -11.49
C ASP A 48 3.52 -18.30 -11.30
N ALA A 49 3.18 -17.50 -12.33
CA ALA A 49 3.25 -16.05 -12.24
C ALA A 49 2.12 -15.46 -11.37
N LEU A 50 0.86 -15.84 -11.61
CA LEU A 50 -0.27 -15.32 -10.84
C LEU A 50 -0.16 -15.69 -9.34
N PRO A 51 0.10 -16.96 -8.96
CA PRO A 51 0.32 -17.31 -7.56
C PRO A 51 1.48 -16.56 -6.90
N ALA A 52 2.55 -16.26 -7.66
CA ALA A 52 3.68 -15.49 -7.14
C ALA A 52 3.31 -14.04 -6.82
N ILE A 53 2.51 -13.37 -7.67
CA ILE A 53 2.02 -12.02 -7.39
C ILE A 53 1.12 -12.00 -6.15
N ASP A 54 0.22 -12.96 -6.03
CA ASP A 54 -0.69 -13.07 -4.88
C ASP A 54 0.09 -13.28 -3.57
N ALA A 55 1.06 -14.20 -3.58
CA ALA A 55 1.93 -14.44 -2.44
C ALA A 55 2.76 -13.19 -2.08
N ALA A 56 3.32 -12.49 -3.08
CA ALA A 56 4.08 -11.26 -2.86
C ALA A 56 3.20 -10.15 -2.27
N GLN A 57 1.96 -9.99 -2.73
CA GLN A 57 1.04 -8.99 -2.21
C GLN A 57 0.62 -9.29 -0.77
N ALA A 58 0.36 -10.55 -0.43
CA ALA A 58 0.05 -10.97 0.93
C ALA A 58 1.23 -10.67 1.88
N ALA A 59 2.44 -11.05 1.49
CA ALA A 59 3.65 -10.79 2.27
C ALA A 59 3.92 -9.28 2.43
N TRP A 60 3.74 -8.50 1.36
CA TRP A 60 3.88 -7.05 1.42
C TRP A 60 2.86 -6.40 2.38
N SER A 61 1.62 -6.89 2.41
CA SER A 61 0.57 -6.36 3.28
C SER A 61 0.92 -6.60 4.76
N ALA A 62 1.39 -7.81 5.09
CA ALA A 62 1.89 -8.14 6.42
C ALA A 62 3.11 -7.27 6.82
N TYR A 63 4.06 -7.06 5.89
CA TYR A 63 5.18 -6.16 6.09
C TYR A 63 4.73 -4.72 6.35
N ARG A 64 3.81 -4.18 5.55
CA ARG A 64 3.27 -2.82 5.70
C ARG A 64 2.72 -2.61 7.11
N ASP A 65 1.91 -3.55 7.59
CA ASP A 65 1.30 -3.42 8.91
C ASP A 65 2.34 -3.50 10.03
N ALA A 66 3.25 -4.48 9.99
CA ALA A 66 4.31 -4.60 10.98
C ALA A 66 5.26 -3.39 11.00
N GLN A 67 5.67 -2.91 9.83
CA GLN A 67 6.56 -1.77 9.70
C GLN A 67 5.89 -0.49 10.21
N CYS A 68 4.63 -0.24 9.86
CA CYS A 68 3.96 0.98 10.28
C CYS A 68 3.60 0.96 11.76
N GLU A 69 3.34 -0.21 12.36
CA GLU A 69 3.21 -0.34 13.81
C GLU A 69 4.53 0.00 14.52
N ALA A 70 5.67 -0.49 14.01
CA ALA A 70 6.99 -0.16 14.55
C ALA A 70 7.28 1.36 14.47
N VAL A 71 6.90 2.02 13.37
CA VAL A 71 6.97 3.49 13.24
C VAL A 71 6.10 4.17 14.30
N GLY A 72 4.86 3.73 14.47
CA GLY A 72 3.92 4.28 15.45
C GLY A 72 4.39 4.14 16.91
N ALA A 73 5.02 3.01 17.25
CA ALA A 73 5.56 2.75 18.58
C ALA A 73 6.63 3.78 19.00
N GLY A 74 7.38 4.33 18.03
CA GLY A 74 8.38 5.38 18.28
C GLY A 74 7.80 6.70 18.81
N PHE A 75 6.48 6.91 18.73
CA PHE A 75 5.80 8.14 19.15
C PHE A 75 5.23 8.10 20.58
N GLY A 76 5.26 6.94 21.25
CA GLY A 76 4.86 6.82 22.66
C GLY A 76 3.37 7.01 22.98
N GLY A 77 2.50 7.18 21.97
CA GLY A 77 1.05 7.22 22.10
C GLY A 77 0.36 8.48 21.54
N GLY A 78 -0.97 8.53 21.68
CA GLY A 78 -1.79 9.68 21.30
C GLY A 78 -1.99 9.86 19.79
N SER A 79 -2.44 11.05 19.39
CA SER A 79 -2.70 11.40 17.98
C SER A 79 -1.45 11.33 17.09
N GLY A 80 -0.26 11.58 17.65
CA GLY A 80 1.01 11.46 16.96
C GLY A 80 1.28 10.04 16.43
N THR A 81 0.99 9.01 17.23
CA THR A 81 1.10 7.60 16.81
C THR A 81 0.20 7.30 15.61
N THR A 82 -1.08 7.68 15.65
CA THR A 82 -2.01 7.43 14.53
C THR A 82 -1.59 8.17 13.26
N ILE A 83 -1.15 9.43 13.39
CA ILE A 83 -0.65 10.22 12.25
C ILE A 83 0.58 9.55 11.62
N ALA A 84 1.53 9.09 12.44
CA ALA A 84 2.75 8.42 11.98
C ALA A 84 2.45 7.10 11.25
N ILE A 85 1.55 6.28 11.80
CA ILE A 85 1.11 5.02 11.17
C ILE A 85 0.47 5.30 9.80
N ARG A 86 -0.44 6.28 9.70
CA ARG A 86 -1.11 6.63 8.44
C ARG A 86 -0.12 7.15 7.40
N ALA A 87 0.78 8.04 7.80
CA ALA A 87 1.83 8.56 6.91
C ALA A 87 2.74 7.44 6.38
N CYS A 88 3.13 6.49 7.24
CA CYS A 88 3.88 5.29 6.83
C CYS A 88 3.11 4.46 5.80
N ARG A 89 1.83 4.18 6.03
CA ARG A 89 1.00 3.38 5.11
C ARG A 89 0.83 4.06 3.76
N ILE A 90 0.63 5.38 3.73
CA ILE A 90 0.55 6.17 2.49
C ILE A 90 1.84 6.06 1.69
N ALA A 91 2.99 6.25 2.34
CA ALA A 91 4.29 6.21 1.67
C ALA A 91 4.59 4.83 1.09
N LEU A 92 4.43 3.77 1.88
CA LEU A 92 4.62 2.39 1.42
C LEU A 92 3.60 2.01 0.32
N GLY A 93 2.36 2.46 0.46
CA GLY A 93 1.31 2.17 -0.50
C GLY A 93 1.57 2.78 -1.88
N ARG A 94 2.05 4.03 -1.93
CA ARG A 94 2.48 4.65 -3.20
C ARG A 94 3.61 3.89 -3.87
N ALA A 95 4.65 3.55 -3.11
CA ALA A 95 5.76 2.76 -3.63
C ALA A 95 5.29 1.39 -4.15
N ARG A 96 4.28 0.78 -3.50
CA ARG A 96 3.70 -0.48 -3.96
C ARG A 96 2.89 -0.33 -5.24
N VAL A 97 2.13 0.76 -5.40
CA VAL A 97 1.44 1.08 -6.65
C VAL A 97 2.44 1.14 -7.79
N ASP A 98 3.54 1.88 -7.63
CA ASP A 98 4.58 1.99 -8.66
C ASP A 98 5.19 0.62 -9.00
N ALA A 99 5.48 -0.20 -7.98
CA ALA A 99 6.00 -1.54 -8.17
C ALA A 99 5.01 -2.48 -8.89
N LEU A 100 3.72 -2.41 -8.55
CA LEU A 100 2.66 -3.21 -9.19
C LEU A 100 2.46 -2.79 -10.65
N LEU A 101 2.43 -1.49 -10.93
CA LEU A 101 2.32 -0.98 -12.30
C LEU A 101 3.53 -1.34 -13.16
N ALA A 102 4.74 -1.41 -12.58
CA ALA A 102 5.93 -1.89 -13.29
C ALA A 102 5.89 -3.39 -13.61
N MET A 103 5.03 -4.16 -12.93
CA MET A 103 4.79 -5.57 -13.22
C MET A 103 3.63 -5.79 -14.20
N ALA A 104 2.84 -4.76 -14.51
CA ALA A 104 1.84 -4.81 -15.56
C ALA A 104 2.49 -4.50 -16.92
N HIS A 105 2.22 -5.33 -17.92
CA HIS A 105 2.69 -5.21 -19.31
C HIS A 105 1.56 -5.51 -20.28
#